data_AF-A0A936UF46-F1
#
_entry.id   AF-A0A936UF46-F1
#
_cell.length_a   1.000
_cell.length_b   1.000
_cell.length_c   1.000
_cell.angle_alpha   90.00
_cell.angle_beta   90.00
_cell.angle_gamma   90.00
#
_symmetry.space_group_name_H-M   'P 1'
#
loop_
_entity.id
_entity.type
_entity.pdbx_description
1 polymer ?
#
loop_
_entity_poly.entity_id
_entity_poly.type
_entity_poly.pdbx_seq_one_letter_code
_entity_poly.pdbx_strand_id
1 'polypeptide(L)'
;MLSEQVLEELARAAPLQQALVTTAWPNLGVESRLQVIHAIQRAYPHTTPDWLMQLCTDDPAPIVRYWAARHYSFAAGVDRVFDGPLAAFSRPAPEHEKALRAKTAADECDLVRACTEEDPWASESDQIRWVFARNHGTAHFITGLSKAFEAGMGDEQMSQCLRELLQKPAVQEDLRFKGMYNEGDTAYYEGEIVKDGWALARKAGPSTQWLLAAVLPTSRGLARITAADLATMPAEVLQALAWRSDKTPEITAALEIVLNKAQDYDPKVIESISRALEQTLEGDANVDRAKVALDRGQQTLEQVLALQHQLAAVAEQLHTMTQSLQARKGWFS
;
A
#
# COMPACT_ATOMS: atom_id res chain seq x y z
N MET A 1 -7.31 -27.90 -5.00
CA MET A 1 -7.06 -27.25 -3.69
C MET A 1 -7.05 -28.29 -2.58
N LEU A 2 -6.16 -28.13 -1.60
CA LEU A 2 -6.16 -28.94 -0.37
C LEU A 2 -7.29 -28.47 0.54
N SER A 3 -7.87 -29.39 1.33
CA SER A 3 -8.74 -28.99 2.44
C SER A 3 -7.91 -28.34 3.54
N GLU A 4 -8.53 -27.45 4.32
CA GLU A 4 -7.85 -26.74 5.41
C GLU A 4 -7.20 -27.70 6.41
N GLN A 5 -7.89 -28.79 6.74
CA GLN A 5 -7.37 -29.81 7.66
C GLN A 5 -6.11 -30.51 7.12
N VAL A 6 -6.06 -30.84 5.83
CA VAL A 6 -4.87 -31.47 5.23
C VAL A 6 -3.72 -30.46 5.12
N LEU A 7 -4.03 -29.20 4.79
CA LEU A 7 -3.04 -28.14 4.74
C LEU A 7 -2.43 -27.87 6.12
N GLU A 8 -3.24 -27.88 7.17
CA GLU A 8 -2.79 -27.73 8.56
C GLU A 8 -1.87 -28.88 8.99
N GLU A 9 -2.22 -30.13 8.66
CA GLU A 9 -1.37 -31.30 8.94
C GLU A 9 0.00 -31.23 8.23
N LEU A 10 0.01 -30.79 6.97
CA LEU A 10 1.25 -30.63 6.19
C LEU A 10 2.10 -29.44 6.66
N ALA A 11 1.46 -28.37 7.14
CA ALA A 11 2.13 -27.16 7.60
C ALA A 11 2.50 -27.18 9.09
N ARG A 12 1.99 -28.15 9.86
CA ARG A 12 2.28 -28.29 11.29
C ARG A 12 3.78 -28.48 11.50
N ALA A 13 4.35 -27.64 12.37
CA ALA A 13 5.74 -27.78 12.83
C ALA A 13 5.88 -29.09 13.62
N ALA A 14 6.29 -30.15 12.94
CA ALA A 14 6.46 -31.50 13.48
C ALA A 14 7.73 -32.13 12.91
N PRO A 15 8.37 -33.08 13.63
CA PRO A 15 9.60 -33.74 13.16
C PRO A 15 9.45 -34.44 11.80
N LEU A 16 8.23 -34.86 11.45
CA LEU A 16 7.91 -35.56 10.20
C LEU A 16 7.48 -34.62 9.07
N GLN A 17 7.40 -33.30 9.31
CA GLN A 17 6.89 -32.34 8.35
C GLN A 17 7.61 -32.43 6.99
N GLN A 18 8.94 -32.38 6.99
CA GLN A 18 9.74 -32.49 5.77
C GLN A 18 9.45 -33.79 5.02
N ALA A 19 9.42 -34.92 5.73
CA ALA A 19 9.19 -36.23 5.13
C ALA A 19 7.79 -36.32 4.49
N LEU A 20 6.76 -35.83 5.18
CA LEU A 20 5.39 -35.80 4.69
C LEU A 20 5.25 -34.93 3.45
N VAL A 21 5.77 -33.71 3.51
CA VAL A 21 5.69 -32.75 2.39
C VAL A 21 6.46 -33.27 1.19
N THR A 22 7.70 -33.74 1.36
CA THR A 22 8.53 -34.28 0.28
C THR A 22 7.88 -35.49 -0.38
N THR A 23 7.23 -36.36 0.40
CA THR A 23 6.53 -37.54 -0.12
C THR A 23 5.27 -37.17 -0.89
N ALA A 24 4.52 -36.17 -0.39
CA ALA A 24 3.29 -35.71 -1.04
C ALA A 24 3.56 -34.87 -2.29
N TRP A 25 4.69 -34.14 -2.32
CA TRP A 25 4.99 -33.08 -3.29
C TRP A 25 4.74 -33.44 -4.77
N PRO A 26 5.20 -34.60 -5.29
CA PRO A 26 5.03 -34.93 -6.69
C PRO A 26 3.56 -35.09 -7.10
N ASN A 27 2.70 -35.46 -6.13
CA ASN A 27 1.27 -35.72 -6.33
C ASN A 27 0.41 -34.46 -6.13
N LEU A 28 0.97 -33.38 -5.60
CA LEU A 28 0.25 -32.13 -5.42
C LEU A 28 0.15 -31.38 -6.75
N GLY A 29 -1.01 -30.76 -7.01
CA GLY A 29 -1.15 -29.76 -8.06
C GLY A 29 -0.40 -28.47 -7.71
N VAL A 30 -0.13 -27.62 -8.71
CA VAL A 30 0.62 -26.36 -8.54
C VAL A 30 0.01 -25.48 -7.45
N GLU A 31 -1.31 -25.29 -7.48
CA GLU A 31 -2.04 -24.50 -6.48
C GLU A 31 -1.87 -25.08 -5.07
N SER A 32 -1.96 -26.39 -4.93
CA SER A 32 -1.76 -27.08 -3.63
C SER A 32 -0.32 -26.93 -3.13
N ARG A 33 0.69 -26.95 -4.00
CA ARG A 33 2.07 -26.67 -3.62
C ARG A 33 2.23 -25.24 -3.12
N LEU A 34 1.65 -24.26 -3.81
CA LEU A 34 1.66 -22.85 -3.38
C LEU A 34 0.94 -22.65 -2.03
N GLN A 35 -0.15 -23.38 -1.77
CA GLN A 35 -0.83 -23.37 -0.47
C GLN A 35 0.08 -23.90 0.64
N VAL A 36 0.76 -25.04 0.42
CA VAL A 36 1.71 -25.62 1.39
C VAL A 36 2.86 -24.67 1.67
N ILE A 37 3.44 -24.08 0.62
CA ILE A 37 4.49 -23.07 0.73
C ILE A 37 4.04 -21.93 1.65
N HIS A 38 2.89 -21.33 1.34
CA HIS A 38 2.39 -20.20 2.10
C HIS A 38 2.09 -20.57 3.57
N ALA A 39 1.51 -21.74 3.81
CA ALA A 39 1.18 -22.20 5.15
C ALA A 39 2.45 -22.45 6.00
N ILE A 40 3.50 -23.04 5.41
CA ILE A 40 4.78 -23.24 6.09
C ILE A 40 5.45 -21.89 6.38
N GLN A 41 5.43 -20.94 5.44
CA GLN A 41 5.99 -19.59 5.69
C GLN A 41 5.29 -18.87 6.84
N ARG A 42 3.97 -19.02 6.99
CA ARG A 42 3.25 -18.46 8.14
C ARG A 42 3.66 -19.12 9.45
N ALA A 43 3.99 -20.41 9.43
CA ALA A 43 4.50 -21.13 10.60
C ALA A 43 5.94 -20.71 10.96
N TYR A 44 6.74 -20.28 9.98
CA TYR A 44 8.11 -19.83 10.14
C TYR A 44 8.29 -18.37 9.65
N PRO A 45 7.80 -17.36 10.40
CA PRO A 45 7.71 -15.98 9.91
C PRO A 45 9.06 -15.27 9.67
N HIS A 46 10.17 -15.83 10.17
CA HIS A 46 11.49 -15.20 10.08
C HIS A 46 12.51 -16.00 9.25
N THR A 47 12.14 -17.19 8.77
CA THR A 47 13.05 -18.02 7.97
C THR A 47 12.25 -19.04 7.17
N THR A 48 12.74 -19.40 5.98
CA THR A 48 12.14 -20.47 5.19
C THR A 48 13.05 -21.70 5.29
N PRO A 49 12.51 -22.91 5.60
CA PRO A 49 13.35 -24.10 5.74
C PRO A 49 14.11 -24.43 4.44
N ASP A 50 15.42 -24.71 4.55
CA ASP A 50 16.29 -25.00 3.41
C ASP A 50 15.77 -26.15 2.53
N TRP A 51 15.21 -27.19 3.14
CA TRP A 51 14.64 -28.33 2.42
C TRP A 51 13.43 -27.93 1.56
N LEU A 52 12.62 -26.96 2.00
CA LEU A 52 11.49 -26.46 1.23
C LEU A 52 11.98 -25.61 0.06
N MET A 53 13.02 -24.80 0.30
CA MET A 53 13.67 -24.00 -0.73
C MET A 53 14.26 -24.87 -1.84
N GLN A 54 14.98 -25.93 -1.48
CA GLN A 54 15.52 -26.90 -2.44
C GLN A 54 14.41 -27.58 -3.23
N LEU A 55 13.37 -28.06 -2.54
CA LEU A 55 12.21 -28.72 -3.17
C LEU A 55 11.51 -27.81 -4.20
N CYS A 56 11.38 -26.51 -3.89
CA CYS A 56 10.75 -25.56 -4.80
C CYS A 56 11.66 -25.15 -5.96
N THR A 57 12.98 -25.14 -5.77
CA THR A 57 13.97 -24.84 -6.85
C THR A 57 13.96 -25.91 -7.92
N ASP A 58 13.72 -27.16 -7.53
CA ASP A 58 13.67 -28.33 -8.42
C ASP A 58 12.26 -28.61 -8.98
N ASP A 59 11.27 -27.77 -8.68
CA ASP A 59 9.89 -28.03 -9.05
C ASP A 59 9.64 -27.90 -10.57
N PRO A 60 8.84 -28.76 -11.20
CA PRO A 60 8.53 -28.65 -12.63
C PRO A 60 7.73 -27.38 -12.98
N ALA A 61 6.96 -26.81 -12.05
CA ALA A 61 6.13 -25.64 -12.29
C ALA A 61 6.96 -24.34 -12.17
N PRO A 62 7.00 -23.49 -13.22
CA PRO A 62 7.80 -22.26 -13.19
C PRO A 62 7.43 -21.28 -12.08
N ILE A 63 6.15 -21.22 -11.68
CA ILE A 63 5.68 -20.34 -10.61
C ILE A 63 6.22 -20.75 -9.23
N VAL A 64 6.48 -22.04 -9.01
CA VAL A 64 7.05 -22.56 -7.77
C VAL A 64 8.55 -22.29 -7.73
N ARG A 65 9.25 -22.51 -8.86
CA ARG A 65 10.67 -22.12 -9.00
C ARG A 65 10.88 -20.62 -8.86
N TYR A 66 9.99 -19.81 -9.44
CA TYR A 66 10.00 -18.36 -9.31
C TYR A 66 9.90 -17.93 -7.83
N TRP A 67 8.99 -18.54 -7.07
CA TRP A 67 8.88 -18.27 -5.64
C TRP A 67 10.19 -18.58 -4.90
N ALA A 68 10.85 -19.70 -5.23
CA ALA A 68 12.12 -20.10 -4.61
C ALA A 68 13.26 -19.13 -4.97
N ALA A 69 13.41 -18.84 -6.27
CA ALA A 69 14.40 -17.91 -6.80
C ALA A 69 14.29 -16.52 -6.14
N ARG A 70 13.06 -16.05 -5.89
CA ARG A 70 12.82 -14.79 -5.16
C ARG A 70 13.19 -14.90 -3.68
N HIS A 71 12.81 -15.98 -3.00
CA HIS A 71 12.98 -16.12 -1.55
C HIS A 71 14.42 -16.37 -1.12
N TYR A 72 15.25 -16.92 -2.00
CA TYR A 72 16.69 -16.98 -1.74
C TYR A 72 17.29 -15.59 -1.50
N SER A 73 16.59 -14.52 -1.88
CA SER A 73 17.16 -13.20 -2.00
C SER A 73 18.48 -13.34 -2.73
N PHE A 74 18.45 -13.26 -4.05
CA PHE A 74 19.53 -12.55 -4.73
C PHE A 74 19.47 -11.07 -4.27
N ALA A 75 19.57 -10.83 -2.95
CA ALA A 75 19.80 -9.53 -2.39
C ALA A 75 21.00 -9.02 -3.17
N ALA A 76 20.80 -7.90 -3.87
CA ALA A 76 21.83 -7.25 -4.64
C ALA A 76 23.17 -7.30 -3.88
N GLY A 77 24.07 -8.16 -4.36
CA GLY A 77 25.32 -8.58 -3.71
C GLY A 77 25.61 -10.02 -4.12
N VAL A 78 26.67 -10.36 -4.84
CA VAL A 78 28.05 -9.93 -4.65
C VAL A 78 28.75 -9.92 -6.01
N ASP A 79 28.67 -8.78 -6.69
CA ASP A 79 29.77 -8.19 -7.49
C ASP A 79 29.61 -6.66 -7.54
N ARG A 80 28.93 -6.07 -6.53
CA ARG A 80 29.21 -4.68 -6.19
C ARG A 80 30.60 -4.66 -5.60
N VAL A 81 31.60 -4.55 -6.47
CA VAL A 81 32.88 -3.97 -6.10
C VAL A 81 32.52 -2.59 -5.55
N PHE A 82 32.45 -2.49 -4.23
CA PHE A 82 32.49 -1.18 -3.60
C PHE A 82 33.86 -0.63 -3.95
N ASP A 83 33.97 0.29 -4.89
CA ASP A 83 35.22 1.02 -5.10
C ASP A 83 35.44 1.90 -3.86
N GLY A 84 36.14 1.36 -2.86
CA GLY A 84 36.38 2.00 -1.58
C GLY A 84 36.84 1.05 -0.48
N PRO A 85 37.23 1.61 0.69
CA PRO A 85 37.82 0.86 1.81
C PRO A 85 36.88 -0.18 2.45
N LEU A 86 35.59 -0.21 2.07
CA LEU A 86 34.60 -1.17 2.55
C LEU A 86 34.55 -2.48 1.73
N ALA A 87 35.24 -2.56 0.58
CA ALA A 87 35.33 -3.79 -0.23
C ALA A 87 35.89 -4.99 0.55
N ALA A 88 36.72 -4.72 1.57
CA ALA A 88 37.32 -5.74 2.43
C ALA A 88 36.32 -6.49 3.33
N PHE A 89 35.09 -5.97 3.47
CA PHE A 89 34.03 -6.59 4.29
C PHE A 89 33.01 -7.37 3.45
N SER A 90 33.11 -7.33 2.12
CA SER A 90 32.26 -8.11 1.22
C SER A 90 32.65 -9.58 1.30
N ARG A 91 31.86 -10.38 2.04
CA ARG A 91 32.01 -11.83 2.02
C ARG A 91 31.62 -12.35 0.63
N PRO A 92 32.45 -13.18 -0.03
CA PRO A 92 32.04 -13.84 -1.25
C PRO A 92 30.81 -14.72 -0.97
N ALA A 93 29.85 -14.71 -1.90
CA ALA A 93 28.68 -15.58 -1.83
C ALA A 93 29.14 -17.05 -1.68
N PRO A 94 28.59 -17.82 -0.73
CA PRO A 94 28.83 -19.26 -0.61
C PRO A 94 28.67 -19.99 -1.95
N GLU A 95 29.44 -21.05 -2.20
CA GLU A 95 29.39 -21.80 -3.48
C GLU A 95 28.00 -22.31 -3.83
N HIS A 96 27.21 -22.67 -2.81
CA HIS A 96 25.81 -23.05 -2.93
C HIS A 96 24.94 -21.95 -3.57
N GLU A 97 25.11 -20.69 -3.16
CA GLU A 97 24.36 -19.55 -3.72
C GLU A 97 24.77 -19.26 -5.16
N LYS A 98 26.08 -19.39 -5.47
CA LYS A 98 26.58 -19.26 -6.85
C LYS A 98 25.97 -20.31 -7.77
N ALA A 99 25.88 -21.56 -7.31
CA ALA A 99 25.26 -22.64 -8.07
C ALA A 99 23.76 -22.40 -8.30
N LEU A 100 23.03 -21.95 -7.28
CA LEU A 100 21.61 -21.58 -7.39
C LEU A 100 21.39 -20.39 -8.33
N ARG A 101 22.25 -19.37 -8.28
CA ARG A 101 22.19 -18.23 -9.21
C ARG A 101 22.43 -18.67 -10.65
N ALA A 102 23.46 -19.47 -10.89
CA ALA A 102 23.74 -20.00 -12.23
C ALA A 102 22.57 -20.84 -12.76
N LYS A 103 21.96 -21.67 -11.90
CA LYS A 103 20.79 -22.47 -12.25
C LYS A 103 19.57 -21.60 -12.59
N THR A 104 19.30 -20.58 -11.79
CA THR A 104 18.17 -19.65 -12.00
C THR A 104 18.36 -18.84 -13.28
N ALA A 105 19.58 -18.39 -13.57
CA ALA A 105 19.91 -17.66 -14.80
C ALA A 105 19.78 -18.54 -16.06
N ALA A 106 19.98 -19.85 -15.92
CA ALA A 106 19.83 -20.84 -16.99
C ALA A 106 18.42 -21.45 -17.08
N ASP A 107 17.44 -20.99 -16.29
CA ASP A 107 16.08 -21.52 -16.32
C ASP A 107 15.40 -21.23 -17.66
N GLU A 108 14.57 -22.16 -18.14
CA GLU A 108 13.81 -22.01 -19.38
C GLU A 108 12.72 -20.92 -19.28
N CYS A 109 12.29 -20.57 -18.06
CA CYS A 109 11.28 -19.57 -17.81
C CYS A 109 11.89 -18.18 -17.61
N ASP A 110 11.53 -17.23 -18.47
CA ASP A 110 11.91 -15.81 -18.37
C ASP A 110 11.66 -15.24 -16.97
N LEU A 111 10.49 -15.53 -16.39
CA LEU A 111 10.12 -15.02 -15.07
C LEU A 111 11.07 -15.51 -13.97
N VAL A 112 11.60 -16.73 -14.09
CA VAL A 112 12.58 -17.27 -13.13
C VAL A 112 13.93 -16.62 -13.35
N ARG A 113 14.38 -16.48 -14.61
CA ARG A 113 15.65 -15.82 -14.97
C ARG A 113 15.71 -14.38 -14.47
N ALA A 114 14.60 -13.65 -14.54
CA ALA A 114 14.47 -12.28 -14.07
C ALA A 114 14.88 -12.08 -12.60
N CYS A 115 14.79 -13.11 -11.75
CA CYS A 115 15.24 -13.03 -10.36
C CYS A 115 16.76 -12.82 -10.25
N THR A 116 17.54 -13.10 -11.29
CA THR A 116 19.01 -12.98 -11.30
C THR A 116 19.52 -11.72 -11.99
N GLU A 117 18.64 -10.99 -12.68
CA GLU A 117 18.95 -9.76 -13.40
C GLU A 117 19.27 -8.64 -12.40
N GLU A 118 20.35 -7.89 -12.66
CA GLU A 118 20.74 -6.75 -11.83
C GLU A 118 19.78 -5.57 -11.97
N ASP A 119 19.11 -5.46 -13.13
CA ASP A 119 18.05 -4.49 -13.37
C ASP A 119 16.84 -5.14 -14.05
N PRO A 120 15.89 -5.69 -13.27
CA PRO A 120 14.69 -6.35 -13.81
C PRO A 120 13.77 -5.39 -14.59
N TRP A 121 13.99 -4.08 -14.51
CA TRP A 121 13.27 -3.07 -15.29
C TRP A 121 13.79 -2.91 -16.71
N ALA A 122 15.03 -3.34 -16.98
CA ALA A 122 15.62 -3.39 -18.32
C ALA A 122 15.17 -4.63 -19.12
N SER A 123 14.41 -5.53 -18.49
CA SER A 123 13.85 -6.70 -19.17
C SER A 123 12.92 -6.29 -20.30
N GLU A 124 13.09 -6.93 -21.46
CA GLU A 124 12.20 -6.75 -22.63
C GLU A 124 10.80 -7.35 -22.38
N SER A 125 10.63 -8.15 -21.32
CA SER A 125 9.35 -8.77 -20.98
C SER A 125 8.51 -7.88 -20.08
N ASP A 126 7.33 -7.50 -20.57
CA ASP A 126 6.31 -6.80 -19.78
C ASP A 126 5.94 -7.57 -18.51
N GLN A 127 5.84 -8.91 -18.59
CA GLN A 127 5.47 -9.75 -17.45
C GLN A 127 6.51 -9.71 -16.33
N ILE A 128 7.80 -9.66 -16.68
CA ILE A 128 8.89 -9.56 -15.71
C ILE A 128 8.82 -8.21 -14.99
N ARG A 129 8.69 -7.12 -15.75
CA ARG A 129 8.55 -5.76 -15.20
C ARG A 129 7.33 -5.68 -14.28
N TRP A 130 6.22 -6.31 -14.66
CA TRP A 130 4.99 -6.41 -13.89
C TRP A 130 5.12 -7.16 -12.57
N VAL A 131 5.78 -8.32 -12.58
CA VAL A 131 5.96 -9.11 -11.38
C VAL A 131 6.95 -8.42 -10.43
N PHE A 132 7.95 -7.72 -10.95
CA PHE A 132 8.84 -6.88 -10.15
C PHE A 132 8.09 -5.67 -9.55
N ALA A 133 7.21 -5.01 -10.31
CA ALA A 133 6.30 -3.99 -9.80
C ALA A 133 5.44 -4.50 -8.63
N ARG A 134 4.90 -5.72 -8.73
CA ARG A 134 4.17 -6.38 -7.62
C ARG A 134 5.10 -6.79 -6.47
N ASN A 135 6.39 -6.89 -6.76
CA ASN A 135 7.50 -7.30 -5.92
C ASN A 135 7.73 -6.55 -4.60
N HIS A 136 7.63 -5.23 -4.73
CA HIS A 136 8.43 -4.28 -3.97
C HIS A 136 7.57 -3.18 -3.32
N GLY A 137 8.09 -2.56 -2.25
CA GLY A 137 7.47 -1.41 -1.59
C GLY A 137 7.47 -0.15 -2.46
N THR A 138 6.73 0.89 -2.03
CA THR A 138 6.50 2.14 -2.77
C THR A 138 7.76 2.78 -3.33
N ALA A 139 8.84 2.79 -2.53
CA ALA A 139 10.14 3.37 -2.88
C ALA A 139 10.76 2.74 -4.13
N HIS A 140 10.99 1.44 -4.08
CA HIS A 140 11.57 0.66 -5.18
C HIS A 140 10.68 0.65 -6.42
N PHE A 141 9.37 0.82 -6.24
CA PHE A 141 8.45 0.92 -7.36
C PHE A 141 8.54 2.25 -8.11
N ILE A 142 8.63 3.40 -7.44
CA ILE A 142 8.73 4.70 -8.12
C ILE A 142 10.06 4.82 -8.88
N THR A 143 11.17 4.41 -8.26
CA THR A 143 12.47 4.31 -8.94
C THR A 143 12.38 3.35 -10.13
N GLY A 144 11.69 2.23 -9.93
CA GLY A 144 11.46 1.22 -10.96
C GLY A 144 10.63 1.70 -12.15
N LEU A 145 9.54 2.42 -11.89
CA LEU A 145 8.73 3.05 -12.93
C LEU A 145 9.53 4.08 -13.71
N SER A 146 10.38 4.84 -13.04
CA SER A 146 11.25 5.83 -13.69
C SER A 146 12.20 5.15 -14.67
N LYS A 147 12.83 4.04 -14.26
CA LYS A 147 13.65 3.20 -15.14
C LYS A 147 12.86 2.56 -16.28
N ALA A 148 11.65 2.06 -16.00
CA ALA A 148 10.78 1.47 -17.02
C ALA A 148 10.36 2.49 -18.08
N PHE A 149 10.11 3.73 -17.66
CA PHE A 149 9.85 4.85 -18.57
C PHE A 149 11.05 5.15 -19.44
N GLU A 150 12.26 5.20 -18.87
CA GLU A 150 13.51 5.38 -19.62
C GLU A 150 13.77 4.23 -20.60
N ALA A 151 13.35 3.02 -20.26
CA ALA A 151 13.38 1.84 -21.13
C ALA A 151 12.26 1.81 -22.21
N GLY A 152 11.42 2.85 -22.28
CA GLY A 152 10.41 3.00 -23.33
C GLY A 152 9.07 2.31 -23.05
N MET A 153 8.75 1.99 -21.79
CA MET A 153 7.42 1.46 -21.44
C MET A 153 6.32 2.50 -21.76
N GLY A 154 5.26 2.04 -22.44
CA GLY A 154 4.15 2.90 -22.83
C GLY A 154 3.26 3.35 -21.66
N ASP A 155 2.56 4.48 -21.83
CA ASP A 155 1.70 5.08 -20.79
C ASP A 155 0.59 4.12 -20.30
N GLU A 156 -0.02 3.36 -21.20
CA GLU A 156 -1.10 2.44 -20.84
C GLU A 156 -0.60 1.35 -19.87
N GLN A 157 0.52 0.71 -20.20
CA GLN A 157 1.15 -0.32 -19.38
C GLN A 157 1.61 0.23 -18.03
N MET A 158 2.22 1.41 -18.05
CA MET A 158 2.71 2.09 -16.85
C MET A 158 1.56 2.48 -15.91
N SER A 159 0.47 3.03 -16.47
CA SER A 159 -0.71 3.41 -15.70
C SER A 159 -1.40 2.19 -15.08
N GLN A 160 -1.44 1.06 -15.79
CA GLN A 160 -1.97 -0.18 -15.26
C GLN A 160 -1.11 -0.70 -14.10
N CYS A 161 0.22 -0.67 -14.23
CA CYS A 161 1.16 -1.04 -13.16
C CYS A 161 0.90 -0.20 -11.89
N LEU A 162 0.78 1.11 -12.08
CA LEU A 162 0.55 2.04 -10.98
C LEU A 162 -0.81 1.81 -10.30
N ARG A 163 -1.88 1.56 -11.05
CA ARG A 163 -3.21 1.24 -10.46
C ARG A 163 -3.16 0.00 -9.58
N GLU A 164 -2.54 -1.09 -10.03
CA GLU A 164 -2.45 -2.31 -9.24
C GLU A 164 -1.63 -2.12 -7.96
N LEU A 165 -0.55 -1.35 -8.03
CA LEU A 165 0.22 -1.03 -6.83
C LEU A 165 -0.63 -0.25 -5.82
N LEU A 166 -1.35 0.78 -6.28
CA LEU A 166 -2.17 1.63 -5.44
C LEU A 166 -3.34 0.88 -4.79
N GLN A 167 -3.71 -0.30 -5.29
CA GLN A 167 -4.69 -1.18 -4.64
C GLN A 167 -4.12 -1.92 -3.41
N LYS A 168 -2.80 -1.94 -3.21
CA LYS A 168 -2.19 -2.66 -2.09
C LYS A 168 -2.31 -1.88 -0.79
N PRO A 169 -2.86 -2.47 0.29
CA PRO A 169 -3.00 -1.81 1.59
C PRO A 169 -1.68 -1.25 2.14
N ALA A 170 -0.58 -2.03 2.06
CA ALA A 170 0.72 -1.61 2.55
C ALA A 170 1.27 -0.36 1.84
N VAL A 171 0.98 -0.22 0.54
CA VAL A 171 1.39 0.95 -0.26
C VAL A 171 0.54 2.15 0.11
N GLN A 172 -0.78 1.95 0.27
CA GLN A 172 -1.66 3.02 0.72
C GLN A 172 -1.28 3.52 2.12
N GLU A 173 -0.90 2.62 3.02
CA GLU A 173 -0.43 2.96 4.36
C GLU A 173 0.89 3.73 4.31
N ASP A 174 1.85 3.24 3.53
CA ASP A 174 3.15 3.89 3.35
C ASP A 174 3.03 5.29 2.70
N LEU A 175 2.18 5.46 1.69
CA LEU A 175 1.90 6.76 1.07
C LEU A 175 1.18 7.73 2.03
N ARG A 176 0.42 7.21 2.99
CA ARG A 176 -0.24 8.02 4.03
C ARG A 176 0.68 8.36 5.20
N PHE A 177 1.85 7.72 5.31
CA PHE A 177 2.77 7.94 6.40
C PHE A 177 3.30 9.39 6.38
N LYS A 178 2.97 10.15 7.43
CA LYS A 178 3.43 11.53 7.66
C LYS A 178 4.48 11.62 8.77
N GLY A 179 5.01 10.50 9.24
CA GLY A 179 5.96 10.47 10.35
C GLY A 179 7.35 10.97 9.95
N MET A 180 8.15 11.34 10.94
CA MET A 180 9.56 11.66 10.73
C MET A 180 10.38 10.37 10.69
N TYR A 181 11.34 10.29 9.77
CA TYR A 181 12.35 9.24 9.79
C TYR A 181 13.41 9.61 10.84
N ASN A 182 13.63 8.72 11.81
CA ASN A 182 14.58 8.94 12.90
C ASN A 182 16.06 8.88 12.45
N GLU A 183 16.30 8.32 11.27
CA GLU A 183 17.63 8.08 10.69
C GLU A 183 17.84 8.97 9.46
N GLY A 184 18.97 9.69 9.42
CA GLY A 184 19.29 10.63 8.35
C GLY A 184 19.43 9.98 6.98
N ASP A 185 20.01 8.78 6.90
CA ASP A 185 20.15 8.03 5.64
C ASP A 185 18.78 7.62 5.09
N THR A 186 17.91 7.10 5.95
CA THR A 186 16.53 6.75 5.59
C THR A 186 15.76 7.99 5.12
N ALA A 187 15.88 9.12 5.82
CA ALA A 187 15.27 10.38 5.41
C ALA A 187 15.78 10.90 4.06
N TYR A 188 17.06 10.67 3.73
CA TYR A 188 17.65 11.06 2.44
C TYR A 188 17.07 10.23 1.29
N TYR A 189 17.12 8.90 1.37
CA TYR A 189 16.59 8.00 0.32
C TYR A 189 15.09 8.20 0.11
N GLU A 190 14.35 8.41 1.20
CA GLU A 190 12.91 8.69 1.13
C GLU A 190 12.60 10.03 0.45
N GLY A 191 13.52 10.99 0.54
CA GLY A 191 13.43 12.26 -0.17
C GLY A 191 13.69 12.13 -1.67
N GLU A 192 14.61 11.26 -2.10
CA GLU A 192 14.87 11.02 -3.52
C GLU A 192 13.65 10.42 -4.24
N ILE A 193 12.87 9.56 -3.57
CA ILE A 193 11.62 9.02 -4.11
C ILE A 193 10.62 10.13 -4.48
N VAL A 194 10.52 11.17 -3.67
CA VAL A 194 9.63 12.31 -3.96
C VAL A 194 10.10 13.04 -5.19
N LYS A 195 11.41 13.31 -5.29
CA LYS A 195 11.99 13.98 -6.45
C LYS A 195 11.78 13.17 -7.72
N ASP A 196 12.11 11.87 -7.69
CA ASP A 196 11.97 10.96 -8.82
C ASP A 196 10.51 10.81 -9.24
N GLY A 197 9.60 10.64 -8.28
CA GLY A 197 8.17 10.52 -8.54
C GLY A 197 7.60 11.75 -9.25
N TRP A 198 7.90 12.96 -8.76
CA TRP A 198 7.44 14.19 -9.39
C TRP A 198 8.18 14.49 -10.71
N ALA A 199 9.44 14.08 -10.85
CA ALA A 199 10.17 14.16 -12.13
C ALA A 199 9.56 13.24 -13.19
N LEU A 200 9.14 12.02 -12.80
CA LEU A 200 8.42 11.10 -13.66
C LEU A 200 7.04 11.65 -14.02
N ALA A 201 6.29 12.19 -13.05
CA ALA A 201 4.99 12.82 -13.30
C ALA A 201 5.07 14.03 -14.26
N ARG A 202 6.24 14.64 -14.45
CA ARG A 202 6.46 15.69 -15.43
C ARG A 202 6.62 15.17 -16.87
N LYS A 203 7.09 13.94 -17.03
CA LYS A 203 7.52 13.38 -18.33
C LYS A 203 6.65 12.23 -18.84
N ALA A 204 5.98 11.52 -17.92
CA ALA A 204 5.16 10.35 -18.23
C ALA A 204 3.98 10.71 -19.16
N GLY A 205 3.27 9.71 -19.67
CA GLY A 205 2.06 9.96 -20.46
C GLY A 205 0.85 10.37 -19.60
N PRO A 206 -0.21 10.92 -20.22
CA PRO A 206 -1.36 11.51 -19.53
C PRO A 206 -1.99 10.66 -18.42
N SER A 207 -2.13 9.34 -18.66
CA SER A 207 -2.78 8.43 -17.72
C SER A 207 -1.93 8.23 -16.47
N THR A 208 -0.62 8.05 -16.68
CA THR A 208 0.35 7.88 -15.59
C THR A 208 0.53 9.19 -14.82
N GLN A 209 0.58 10.33 -15.51
CA GLN A 209 0.67 11.65 -14.88
C GLN A 209 -0.48 11.89 -13.89
N TRP A 210 -1.71 11.62 -14.32
CA TRP A 210 -2.89 11.79 -13.46
C TRP A 210 -2.79 10.92 -12.21
N LEU A 211 -2.48 9.63 -12.39
CA LEU A 211 -2.38 8.67 -11.29
C LEU A 211 -1.28 9.02 -10.30
N LEU A 212 -0.09 9.40 -10.78
CA LEU A 212 1.03 9.83 -9.95
C LEU A 212 0.66 11.09 -9.15
N ALA A 213 0.11 12.10 -9.82
CA ALA A 213 -0.29 13.34 -9.18
C ALA A 213 -1.31 13.13 -8.05
N ALA A 214 -2.23 12.17 -8.20
CA ALA A 214 -3.25 11.85 -7.21
C ALA A 214 -2.70 11.24 -5.92
N VAL A 215 -1.49 10.67 -5.94
CA VAL A 215 -0.99 9.82 -4.84
C VAL A 215 0.39 10.20 -4.31
N LEU A 216 1.23 10.88 -5.10
CA LEU A 216 2.58 11.23 -4.68
C LEU A 216 2.55 12.22 -3.49
N PRO A 217 3.32 11.98 -2.43
CA PRO A 217 3.42 12.95 -1.33
C PRO A 217 4.13 14.23 -1.81
N THR A 218 3.74 15.39 -1.28
CA THR A 218 4.45 16.65 -1.54
C THR A 218 5.67 16.84 -0.65
N SER A 219 5.76 16.10 0.46
CA SER A 219 6.90 16.09 1.36
C SER A 219 7.11 14.69 1.95
N ARG A 220 8.35 14.18 1.91
CA ARG A 220 8.75 12.94 2.56
C ARG A 220 10.26 12.98 2.80
N GLY A 221 10.71 12.48 3.95
CA GLY A 221 12.11 12.53 4.32
C GLY A 221 12.65 13.97 4.33
N LEU A 222 13.78 14.18 3.66
CA LEU A 222 14.41 15.50 3.51
C LEU A 222 13.91 16.31 2.30
N ALA A 223 13.04 15.74 1.46
CA ALA A 223 12.57 16.41 0.25
C ALA A 223 11.15 16.95 0.40
N ARG A 224 10.94 18.11 -0.24
CA ARG A 224 9.64 18.76 -0.39
C ARG A 224 9.58 19.41 -1.75
N ILE A 225 8.54 19.11 -2.53
CA ILE A 225 8.29 19.82 -3.78
C ILE A 225 7.66 21.17 -3.47
N THR A 226 8.13 22.24 -4.12
CA THR A 226 7.60 23.57 -3.86
C THR A 226 6.30 23.81 -4.62
N ALA A 227 5.49 24.75 -4.15
CA ALA A 227 4.29 25.18 -4.86
C ALA A 227 4.62 25.74 -6.26
N ALA A 228 5.75 26.42 -6.41
CA ALA A 228 6.21 26.93 -7.69
C ALA A 228 6.56 25.79 -8.65
N ASP A 229 7.25 24.74 -8.17
CA ASP A 229 7.56 23.57 -8.99
C ASP A 229 6.30 22.83 -9.42
N LEU A 230 5.33 22.66 -8.51
CA LEU A 230 4.03 22.06 -8.80
C LEU A 230 3.24 22.87 -9.84
N ALA A 231 3.24 24.20 -9.76
CA ALA A 231 2.55 25.06 -10.72
C ALA A 231 3.12 24.94 -12.15
N THR A 232 4.36 24.49 -12.32
CA THR A 232 4.98 24.24 -13.64
C THR A 232 4.69 22.85 -14.21
N MET A 233 3.87 22.04 -13.53
CA MET A 233 3.58 20.68 -13.98
C MET A 233 2.62 20.64 -15.19
N PRO A 234 2.61 19.51 -15.94
CA PRO A 234 1.68 19.32 -17.05
C PRO A 234 0.20 19.46 -16.66
N ALA A 235 -0.65 19.71 -17.66
CA ALA A 235 -2.07 19.99 -17.46
C ALA A 235 -2.81 18.85 -16.73
N GLU A 236 -2.48 17.60 -17.02
CA GLU A 236 -3.05 16.41 -16.40
C GLU A 236 -2.71 16.32 -14.91
N VAL A 237 -1.48 16.69 -14.55
CA VAL A 237 -1.04 16.75 -13.15
C VAL A 237 -1.80 17.84 -12.41
N LEU A 238 -1.86 19.06 -12.97
CA LEU A 238 -2.57 20.18 -12.35
C LEU A 238 -4.07 19.89 -12.17
N GLN A 239 -4.70 19.25 -13.17
CA GLN A 239 -6.09 18.79 -13.08
C GLN A 239 -6.25 17.77 -11.94
N ALA A 240 -5.39 16.76 -11.84
CA ALA A 240 -5.46 15.75 -10.78
C ALA A 240 -5.25 16.37 -9.37
N LEU A 241 -4.33 17.32 -9.22
CA LEU A 241 -4.09 18.02 -7.96
C LEU A 241 -5.33 18.77 -7.44
N ALA A 242 -6.15 19.30 -8.35
CA ALA A 242 -7.42 19.94 -7.99
C ALA A 242 -8.37 18.99 -7.25
N TRP A 243 -8.31 17.68 -7.51
CA TRP A 243 -9.21 16.68 -6.93
C TRP A 243 -8.64 15.96 -5.70
N ARG A 244 -7.44 16.31 -5.25
CA ARG A 244 -6.83 15.69 -4.07
C ARG A 244 -7.55 16.05 -2.77
N SER A 245 -7.76 15.04 -1.92
CA SER A 245 -8.46 15.18 -0.64
C SER A 245 -7.58 15.73 0.48
N ASP A 246 -6.26 15.55 0.41
CA ASP A 246 -5.32 15.92 1.48
C ASP A 246 -4.84 17.37 1.44
N LYS A 247 -5.16 18.11 0.36
CA LYS A 247 -4.98 19.57 0.16
C LYS A 247 -3.80 20.15 0.94
N THR A 248 -2.61 19.62 0.68
CA THR A 248 -1.41 20.06 1.39
C THR A 248 -1.11 21.53 1.06
N PRO A 249 -0.38 22.25 1.94
CA PRO A 249 -0.08 23.66 1.71
C PRO A 249 0.61 23.94 0.37
N GLU A 250 1.44 23.01 -0.12
CA GLU A 250 2.11 23.15 -1.41
C GLU A 250 1.12 23.05 -2.57
N ILE A 251 0.14 22.14 -2.48
CA ILE A 251 -0.90 21.97 -3.51
C ILE A 251 -1.78 23.21 -3.54
N THR A 252 -2.29 23.64 -2.38
CA THR A 252 -3.18 24.80 -2.31
C THR A 252 -2.50 26.05 -2.88
N ALA A 253 -1.26 26.32 -2.47
CA ALA A 253 -0.49 27.44 -3.01
C ALA A 253 -0.18 27.30 -4.51
N ALA A 254 0.06 26.08 -5.01
CA ALA A 254 0.26 25.85 -6.45
C ALA A 254 -1.01 26.15 -7.25
N LEU A 255 -2.17 25.69 -6.78
CA LEU A 255 -3.45 25.94 -7.43
C LEU A 255 -3.82 27.45 -7.40
N GLU A 256 -3.48 28.16 -6.33
CA GLU A 256 -3.61 29.62 -6.27
C GLU A 256 -2.72 30.33 -7.29
N ILE A 257 -1.46 29.89 -7.46
CA ILE A 257 -0.56 30.43 -8.50
C ILE A 257 -1.18 30.26 -9.89
N VAL A 258 -1.75 29.08 -10.17
CA VAL A 258 -2.40 28.76 -11.45
C VAL A 258 -3.63 29.65 -11.67
N LEU A 259 -4.50 29.79 -10.67
CA LEU A 259 -5.70 30.65 -10.77
C LEU A 259 -5.36 32.13 -10.95
N ASN A 260 -4.35 32.64 -10.23
CA ASN A 260 -3.91 34.03 -10.36
C ASN A 260 -3.30 34.34 -11.73
N LYS A 261 -2.88 33.32 -12.47
CA LYS A 261 -2.31 33.42 -13.81
C LYS A 261 -3.12 32.60 -14.82
N ALA A 262 -4.44 32.51 -14.66
CA ALA A 262 -5.30 31.61 -15.43
C ALA A 262 -5.12 31.70 -16.96
N GLN A 263 -4.79 32.91 -17.46
CA GLN A 263 -4.53 33.17 -18.88
C GLN A 263 -3.31 32.42 -19.46
N ASP A 264 -2.38 31.97 -18.60
CA ASP A 264 -1.15 31.28 -19.01
C ASP A 264 -1.31 29.75 -19.06
N TYR A 265 -2.48 29.22 -18.68
CA TYR A 265 -2.73 27.79 -18.53
C TYR A 265 -3.87 27.30 -19.45
N ASP A 266 -3.91 25.98 -19.69
CA ASP A 266 -5.00 25.35 -20.45
C ASP A 266 -6.35 25.62 -19.75
N PRO A 267 -7.38 26.10 -20.48
CA PRO A 267 -8.72 26.33 -19.92
C PRO A 267 -9.31 25.13 -19.17
N LYS A 268 -8.99 23.90 -19.59
CA LYS A 268 -9.45 22.68 -18.91
C LYS A 268 -8.88 22.54 -17.50
N VAL A 269 -7.65 23.02 -17.27
CA VAL A 269 -7.04 23.05 -15.94
C VAL A 269 -7.82 24.00 -15.04
N ILE A 270 -8.09 25.21 -15.54
CA ILE A 270 -8.84 26.23 -14.80
C ILE A 270 -10.24 25.73 -14.46
N GLU A 271 -10.95 25.16 -15.45
CA GLU A 271 -12.27 24.57 -15.25
C GLU A 271 -12.27 23.45 -14.20
N SER A 272 -11.27 22.56 -14.25
CA SER A 272 -11.13 21.48 -13.27
C SER A 272 -10.92 22.01 -11.85
N ILE A 273 -10.10 23.06 -11.70
CA ILE A 273 -9.87 23.71 -10.40
C ILE A 273 -11.16 24.35 -9.89
N SER A 274 -11.87 25.10 -10.75
CA SER A 274 -13.15 25.72 -10.39
C SER A 274 -14.18 24.70 -9.94
N ARG A 275 -14.38 23.60 -10.69
CA ARG A 275 -15.33 22.53 -10.32
C ARG A 275 -14.96 21.87 -8.99
N ALA A 276 -13.68 21.62 -8.75
CA ALA A 276 -13.24 21.01 -7.49
C ALA A 276 -13.48 21.93 -6.28
N LEU A 277 -13.30 23.25 -6.45
CA LEU A 277 -13.62 24.24 -5.42
C LEU A 277 -15.13 24.30 -5.14
N GLU A 278 -15.97 24.29 -6.18
CA GLU A 278 -17.44 24.27 -6.04
C GLU A 278 -17.92 23.06 -5.24
N GLN A 279 -17.41 21.86 -5.55
CA GLN A 279 -17.78 20.65 -4.80
C GLN A 279 -17.30 20.66 -3.36
N THR A 280 -16.14 21.25 -3.07
CA THR A 280 -15.64 21.37 -1.69
C THR A 280 -16.58 22.26 -0.86
N LEU A 281 -17.04 23.38 -1.43
CA LEU A 281 -17.99 24.29 -0.78
C LEU A 281 -19.36 23.61 -0.52
N GLU A 282 -19.85 22.80 -1.45
CA GLU A 282 -21.08 22.02 -1.26
C GLU A 282 -20.91 20.93 -0.19
N GLY A 283 -19.75 20.27 -0.16
CA GLY A 283 -19.40 19.26 0.84
C GLY A 283 -19.38 19.83 2.26
N ASP A 284 -18.70 20.96 2.47
CA ASP A 284 -18.60 21.62 3.77
C ASP A 284 -19.97 22.08 4.27
N ALA A 285 -20.79 22.66 3.39
CA ALA A 285 -22.17 23.04 3.72
C ALA A 285 -23.03 21.84 4.16
N ASN A 286 -22.82 20.66 3.59
CA ASN A 286 -23.53 19.44 3.98
C ASN A 286 -23.02 18.87 5.32
N VAL A 287 -21.72 18.95 5.59
CA VAL A 287 -21.14 18.56 6.89
C VAL A 287 -21.68 19.44 8.02
N ASP A 288 -21.77 20.75 7.80
CA ASP A 288 -22.32 21.68 8.79
C ASP A 288 -23.80 21.43 9.05
N ARG A 289 -24.59 21.12 8.01
CA ARG A 289 -25.99 20.69 8.18
C ARG A 289 -26.10 19.39 8.97
N ALA A 290 -25.21 18.43 8.73
CA ALA A 290 -25.20 17.15 9.45
C ALA A 290 -24.84 17.32 10.93
N LYS A 291 -23.86 18.18 11.26
CA LYS A 291 -23.54 18.54 12.65
C LYS A 291 -24.72 19.19 13.36
N VAL A 292 -25.36 20.18 12.73
CA VAL A 292 -26.56 20.83 13.30
C VAL A 292 -27.70 19.83 13.54
N ALA A 293 -27.87 18.85 12.64
CA ALA A 293 -28.87 17.79 12.84
C ALA A 293 -28.52 16.86 14.01
N LEU A 294 -27.22 16.53 14.18
CA LEU A 294 -26.75 15.66 15.25
C LEU A 294 -26.85 16.33 16.62
N ASP A 295 -26.50 17.61 16.71
CA ASP A 295 -26.65 18.42 17.94
C ASP A 295 -28.13 18.54 18.35
N ARG A 296 -29.03 18.74 17.38
CA ARG A 296 -30.49 18.71 17.63
C ARG A 296 -30.97 17.34 18.13
N GLY A 297 -30.41 16.26 17.58
CA GLY A 297 -30.69 14.89 18.02
C GLY A 297 -30.28 14.66 19.48
N GLN A 298 -29.09 15.13 19.87
CA GLN A 298 -28.61 15.06 21.25
C GLN A 298 -29.48 15.85 22.22
N GLN A 299 -29.84 17.10 21.86
CA GLN A 299 -30.76 17.91 22.68
C GLN A 299 -32.13 17.23 22.86
N THR A 300 -32.63 16.57 21.82
CA THR A 300 -33.90 15.83 21.88
C THR A 300 -33.78 14.62 22.81
N LEU A 301 -32.67 13.89 22.75
CA LEU A 301 -32.39 12.76 23.65
C LEU A 301 -32.34 13.21 25.11
N GLU A 302 -31.63 14.30 25.41
CA GLU A 302 -31.54 14.88 26.75
C GLU A 302 -32.92 15.29 27.29
N GLN A 303 -33.77 15.88 26.45
CA GLN A 303 -35.14 16.21 26.81
C GLN A 303 -35.99 14.97 27.11
N VAL A 304 -35.85 13.90 26.31
CA VAL A 304 -36.55 12.63 26.56
C VAL A 304 -36.10 11.98 27.87
N LEU A 305 -34.79 12.01 28.17
CA LEU A 305 -34.26 11.51 29.44
C LEU A 305 -34.75 12.33 30.63
N ALA A 306 -34.79 13.66 30.51
CA ALA A 306 -35.35 14.53 31.53
C ALA A 306 -36.84 14.25 31.77
N LEU A 307 -37.62 14.04 30.71
CA LEU A 307 -39.03 13.65 30.81
C LEU A 307 -39.19 12.28 31.46
N GLN A 308 -38.34 11.30 31.14
CA GLN A 308 -38.34 10.00 31.82
C GLN A 308 -38.10 10.12 33.33
N HIS A 309 -37.14 10.95 33.74
CA HIS A 309 -36.89 11.21 35.17
C HIS A 309 -38.07 11.89 35.85
N GLN A 310 -38.73 12.85 35.20
CA GLN A 310 -39.94 13.48 35.74
C GLN A 310 -41.08 12.47 35.88
N LEU A 311 -41.26 11.57 34.90
CA LEU A 311 -42.30 10.55 34.92
C LEU A 311 -42.06 9.53 36.04
N ALA A 312 -40.80 9.14 36.26
CA ALA A 312 -40.42 8.29 37.39
C ALA A 312 -40.73 8.96 38.75
N ALA A 313 -40.41 10.25 38.89
CA ALA A 313 -40.72 11.00 40.12
C ALA A 313 -42.23 11.10 40.38
N VAL A 314 -43.04 11.31 39.33
CA VAL A 314 -44.51 11.32 39.45
C VAL A 314 -45.06 9.94 39.82
N ALA A 315 -44.49 8.87 39.26
CA ALA A 315 -44.88 7.50 39.60
C ALA A 315 -44.59 7.18 41.09
N GLU A 316 -43.45 7.64 41.61
CA GLU A 316 -43.10 7.49 43.03
C GLU A 316 -44.03 8.29 43.95
N GLN A 317 -44.40 9.51 43.56
CA GLN A 317 -45.40 10.32 44.27
C GLN A 317 -46.78 9.64 44.27
N LEU A 318 -47.20 9.06 43.16
CA LEU A 318 -48.46 8.30 43.09
C LEU A 318 -48.40 7.05 43.96
N HIS A 319 -47.27 6.34 43.98
CA HIS A 319 -47.10 5.16 44.82
C HIS A 319 -47.18 5.50 46.31
N THR A 320 -46.47 6.54 46.75
CA THR A 320 -46.51 7.03 48.13
C THR A 320 -47.90 7.53 48.52
N MET A 321 -48.59 8.28 47.66
CA MET A 321 -49.99 8.67 47.89
C MET A 321 -50.91 7.44 48.02
N THR A 322 -50.75 6.44 47.16
CA THR A 322 -51.56 5.21 47.20
C THR A 322 -51.32 4.41 48.48
N GLN A 323 -50.06 4.25 48.91
CA GLN A 323 -49.71 3.62 50.18
C GLN A 323 -50.29 4.39 51.37
N SER A 324 -50.23 5.72 51.37
CA SER A 324 -50.81 6.55 52.43
C SER A 324 -52.34 6.40 52.53
N LEU A 325 -53.02 6.27 51.39
CA LEU A 325 -54.46 6.04 51.33
C LEU A 325 -54.84 4.63 51.80
N GLN A 326 -54.04 3.61 51.48
CA GLN A 326 -54.22 2.24 51.99
C GLN A 326 -53.98 2.15 53.50
N ALA A 327 -52.94 2.81 54.01
CA ALA A 327 -52.66 2.89 55.44
C ALA A 327 -53.81 3.57 56.21
N ARG A 328 -54.46 4.59 55.63
CA ARG A 328 -55.66 5.22 56.20
C ARG A 328 -56.90 4.31 56.18
N LYS A 329 -57.04 3.40 55.22
CA LYS A 329 -58.14 2.42 55.19
C LYS A 329 -57.99 1.32 56.23
N GLY A 330 -56.76 0.94 56.61
CA GLY A 330 -56.50 -0.07 57.64
C GLY A 330 -56.73 0.41 59.09
N TRP A 331 -57.02 1.70 59.30
CA TRP A 331 -57.28 2.25 60.64
C TRP A 331 -58.76 2.27 61.04
N PHE A 332 -59.67 1.92 60.10
CA PHE A 332 -61.12 1.86 60.32
C PHE A 332 -61.70 0.44 60.13
N SER A 333 -60.87 -0.62 60.20
CA SER A 333 -61.33 -2.01 60.23
C SER A 333 -61.18 -2.64 61.60
#